data_AF-A0A7C4MZP6-F1
#
_entry.id   AF-A0A7C4MZP6-F1
#
_cell.length_a   1.000
_cell.length_b   1.000
_cell.length_c   1.000
_cell.angle_alpha   90.00
_cell.angle_beta   90.00
_cell.angle_gamma   90.00
#
_symmetry.space_group_name_H-M   'P 1'
#
loop_
_entity.id
_entity.type
_entity.pdbx_description
1 polymer ?
#
loop_
_entity_poly.entity_id
_entity_poly.type
_entity_poly.pdbx_seq_one_letter_code
_entity_poly.pdbx_strand_id
1 'polypeptide(L)' 'IYVLKGEIEVMVGENRSVLKPAECIHFNSSIVHKLRNLSAEKAELLVVLYTP' A
#
# COMPACT_ATOMS: atom_id res chain seq x y z
N ILE A 1 2.83 4.97 -1.95
CA ILE A 1 1.38 4.65 -1.80
C ILE A 1 0.87 5.37 -0.57
N TYR A 2 -0.27 6.04 -0.66
CA TYR A 2 -0.95 6.73 0.44
C TYR A 2 -2.39 6.23 0.55
N VAL A 3 -2.89 5.99 1.75
CA VAL A 3 -4.24 5.46 1.97
C VAL A 3 -5.23 6.61 2.16
N LEU A 4 -6.20 6.72 1.26
CA LEU A 4 -7.31 7.67 1.37
C LEU A 4 -8.45 7.09 2.23
N LYS A 5 -8.73 5.80 2.05
CA LYS A 5 -9.81 5.08 2.76
C LYS A 5 -9.50 3.58 2.89
N GLY A 6 -10.05 2.94 3.92
CA GLY A 6 -9.87 1.51 4.21
C GLY A 6 -8.57 1.21 4.96
N GLU A 7 -8.35 -0.08 5.20
CA GLU A 7 -7.14 -0.61 5.84
C GLU A 7 -6.52 -1.67 4.92
N ILE A 8 -5.24 -1.52 4.60
CA ILE A 8 -4.53 -2.40 3.66
C ILE A 8 -3.30 -3.04 4.28
N GLU A 9 -3.06 -4.28 3.92
CA GLU A 9 -1.77 -4.95 4.08
C GLU A 9 -0.95 -4.76 2.80
N VAL A 10 0.30 -4.34 2.97
CA VAL A 10 1.30 -4.25 1.92
C VAL A 10 2.43 -5.22 2.24
N MET A 11 2.63 -6.18 1.34
CA MET A 11 3.80 -7.06 1.33
C MET A 11 4.79 -6.51 0.31
N VAL A 12 6.05 -6.30 0.71
CA VAL A 12 7.16 -5.91 -0.18
C VAL A 12 8.33 -6.85 0.09
N GLY A 13 8.56 -7.81 -0.81
CA GLY A 13 9.42 -8.95 -0.52
C GLY A 13 8.90 -9.71 0.70
N GLU A 14 9.71 -9.80 1.76
CA GLU A 14 9.35 -10.44 3.03
C GLU A 14 8.77 -9.45 4.06
N ASN A 15 8.83 -8.14 3.79
CA ASN A 15 8.37 -7.12 4.71
C ASN A 15 6.85 -6.97 4.63
N ARG A 16 6.20 -7.04 5.80
CA ARG A 16 4.77 -6.85 5.98
C ARG A 16 4.50 -5.51 6.66
N SER A 17 3.59 -4.72 6.11
CA SER A 17 3.13 -3.46 6.72
C SER A 17 1.61 -3.35 6.59
N VAL A 18 0.96 -2.84 7.64
CA VAL A 18 -0.47 -2.50 7.60
C VAL A 18 -0.58 -0.98 7.59
N LEU A 19 -1.35 -0.44 6.66
CA LEU A 19 -1.56 1.01 6.51
C LEU A 19 -3.04 1.35 6.66
N LYS A 20 -3.29 2.40 7.43
CA LYS A 20 -4.59 3.01 7.70
C LYS A 20 -4.73 4.34 6.96
N PRO A 21 -5.94 4.94 6.93
CA PRO A 21 -6.13 6.23 6.27
C PRO A 21 -5.14 7.28 6.79
N ALA A 22 -4.64 8.09 5.87
CA ALA A 22 -3.56 9.07 6.07
C ALA A 22 -2.15 8.53 6.28
N GLU A 23 -1.95 7.21 6.26
CA GLU A 23 -0.61 6.61 6.27
C GLU A 23 -0.10 6.33 4.85
N CYS A 24 1.22 6.23 4.73
CA CYS A 24 1.88 5.97 3.45
C CYS A 24 3.09 5.07 3.58
N ILE A 25 3.45 4.45 2.45
CA ILE A 25 4.71 3.73 2.29
C ILE A 25 5.38 4.12 0.97
N HIS A 26 6.70 4.26 1.03
CA HIS A 26 7.57 4.36 -0.13
C HIS A 26 8.48 3.13 -0.17
N PHE A 27 8.61 2.51 -1.34
CA PHE A 27 9.45 1.35 -1.56
C PHE A 27 9.89 1.26 -3.03
N ASN A 28 10.92 0.46 -3.31
CA ASN A 28 11.37 0.19 -4.67
C ASN A 28 10.32 -0.65 -5.42
N SER A 29 9.69 -0.08 -6.45
CA SER A 29 8.63 -0.73 -7.23
C SER A 29 9.07 -1.98 -7.99
N SER A 30 10.38 -2.17 -8.21
CA SER A 30 10.94 -3.38 -8.81
C SER A 30 10.94 -4.58 -7.86
N ILE A 31 10.75 -4.37 -6.56
CA ILE A 31 10.56 -5.46 -5.60
C ILE A 31 9.13 -5.99 -5.72
N VAL A 32 8.99 -7.31 -5.76
CA VAL A 32 7.66 -7.97 -5.79
C VAL A 32 6.84 -7.47 -4.60
N HIS A 33 5.66 -6.95 -4.92
CA HIS A 33 4.76 -6.38 -3.92
C HIS A 33 3.34 -6.87 -4.12
N LYS A 34 2.61 -7.01 -3.02
CA LYS A 34 1.21 -7.43 -3.00
C LYS A 34 0.43 -6.58 -2.02
N LEU A 35 -0.74 -6.11 -2.44
CA LEU A 35 -1.67 -5.39 -1.59
C LEU A 35 -2.89 -6.25 -1.30
N ARG A 36 -3.39 -6.21 -0.07
CA ARG A 36 -4.62 -6.87 0.34
C ARG A 36 -5.46 -5.91 1.16
N ASN A 37 -6.72 -5.73 0.80
CA ASN A 37 -7.68 -5.01 1.63
C ASN A 37 -8.04 -5.88 2.85
N LEU A 38 -7.84 -5.34 4.05
CA LEU A 38 -8.19 -5.98 5.32
C LEU A 38 -9.56 -5.51 5.84
N SER A 39 -10.06 -4.40 5.31
CA SER A 39 -11.33 -3.81 5.72
C SER A 39 -12.53 -4.36 4.92
N ALA A 40 -13.72 -4.27 5.51
CA ALA A 40 -14.98 -4.61 4.84
C ALA A 40 -15.45 -3.53 3.86
N GLU A 41 -14.88 -2.32 3.94
CA GLU A 41 -15.14 -1.23 3.01
C GLU A 41 -14.16 -1.27 1.83
N LYS A 42 -14.54 -0.60 0.73
CA LYS A 42 -13.65 -0.45 -0.41
C LYS A 42 -12.45 0.43 -0.02
N ALA A 43 -11.24 -0.11 -0.16
CA ALA A 43 -10.02 0.66 0.02
C ALA A 43 -9.78 1.60 -1.18
N GLU A 44 -9.35 2.82 -0.88
CA GLU A 44 -9.00 3.85 -1.88
C GLU A 44 -7.59 4.35 -1.61
N LEU A 45 -6.75 4.35 -2.63
CA LEU A 45 -5.31 4.59 -2.51
C LEU A 45 -4.86 5.63 -3.54
N LEU A 46 -3.96 6.52 -3.14
CA LEU A 46 -3.16 7.33 -4.06
C LEU A 46 -1.82 6.62 -4.29
N VAL A 47 -1.57 6.23 -5.54
CA VAL A 47 -0.33 5.57 -5.96
C VAL A 47 0.44 6.52 -6.86
N VAL A 48 1.68 6.82 -6.48
CA VAL A 48 2.63 7.57 -7.30
C VAL A 48 3.75 6.60 -7.68
N LEU A 49 3.98 6.49 -8.99
CA LEU A 49 5.08 5.71 -9.57
C LEU A 49 6.02 6.68 -10.26
N TYR A 50 7.33 6.52 -10.03
CA TYR A 50 8.37 7.30 -10.69
C TYR A 50 9.33 6.35 -11.40
N THR A 51 9.48 6.55 -12.70
CA THR A 51 10.51 5.92 -13.54
C THR A 51 11.40 7.04 -14.09
N PRO A 52 12.72 7.04 -13.82
CA PRO A 52 13.64 8.04 -14.36
C PRO A 52 13.62 8.11 -15.89
#